data_AF-A0A1F1CDC0-F1
#
_entry.id   AF-A0A1F1CDC0-F1
#
_cell.length_a   1.000
_cell.length_b   1.000
_cell.length_c   1.000
_cell.angle_alpha   90.00
_cell.angle_beta   90.00
_cell.angle_gamma   90.00
#
_symmetry.space_group_name_H-M   'P 1'
#
loop_
_entity.id
_entity.type
_entity.pdbx_description
1 polymer ?
#
loop_
_entity_poly.entity_id
_entity_poly.type
_entity_poly.pdbx_seq_one_letter_code
_entity_poly.pdbx_strand_id
1 'polypeptide(L)'
;MKELRADRNGPHRVAFEKNKKILLKTQNTCGICGQPVDKSLRYPHPLSPVIDHIIPVNRNGHPSDIKNLQLAHWQCNRQKSDKLYAEQNFEKNAIVGNRNLPQSTNWLKYHS
;
A
#
# COMPACT_ATOMS: atom_id res chain seq x y z
N MET A 1 -28.00 -13.73 -6.72
CA MET A 1 -27.34 -12.89 -7.75
C MET A 1 -26.08 -12.31 -7.11
N LYS A 2 -24.89 -12.52 -7.67
CA LYS A 2 -23.64 -12.03 -7.05
C LYS A 2 -23.60 -10.52 -7.31
N GLU A 3 -23.84 -9.71 -6.28
CA GLU A 3 -23.79 -8.26 -6.41
C GLU A 3 -22.46 -7.84 -7.04
N LEU A 4 -22.54 -7.09 -8.15
CA LEU A 4 -21.36 -6.56 -8.80
C LEU A 4 -20.73 -5.54 -7.86
N ARG A 5 -19.43 -5.74 -7.63
CA ARG A 5 -18.57 -4.87 -6.85
C ARG A 5 -18.71 -3.42 -7.38
N ALA A 6 -18.90 -2.44 -6.50
CA ALA A 6 -19.31 -1.07 -6.86
C ALA A 6 -18.34 -0.36 -7.83
N ASP A 7 -17.07 -0.77 -7.85
CA ASP A 7 -16.02 -0.34 -8.79
C ASP A 7 -16.29 -0.75 -10.25
N ARG A 8 -17.13 -1.77 -10.48
CA ARG A 8 -17.47 -2.29 -11.81
C ARG A 8 -18.69 -1.62 -12.43
N ASN A 9 -19.31 -0.66 -11.73
CA ASN A 9 -20.39 0.15 -12.26
C ASN A 9 -19.86 1.21 -13.22
N GLY A 10 -20.50 1.34 -14.39
CA GLY A 10 -20.12 2.27 -15.47
C GLY A 10 -19.75 3.71 -15.03
N PRO A 11 -20.57 4.43 -14.25
CA PRO A 11 -20.27 5.80 -13.86
C PRO A 11 -19.04 5.91 -12.94
N HIS A 12 -18.86 4.94 -12.04
CA HIS A 12 -17.71 4.91 -11.14
C HIS A 12 -16.39 4.66 -11.87
N ARG A 13 -16.43 3.89 -12.97
CA ARG A 13 -15.27 3.65 -13.84
C ARG A 13 -14.79 4.92 -14.55
N VAL A 14 -15.70 5.73 -15.09
CA VAL A 14 -15.34 6.99 -15.77
C VAL A 14 -14.68 7.97 -14.79
N ALA A 15 -15.25 8.10 -13.58
CA ALA A 15 -14.68 8.93 -12.53
C ALA A 15 -13.31 8.41 -12.08
N PHE A 16 -13.15 7.09 -11.93
CA PHE A 16 -11.87 6.47 -11.59
C PHE A 16 -10.80 6.72 -12.66
N GLU A 17 -11.11 6.55 -13.95
CA GLU A 17 -10.17 6.79 -15.04
C GLU A 17 -9.73 8.26 -15.11
N LYS A 18 -10.64 9.21 -14.84
CA LYS A 18 -10.32 10.63 -14.70
C LYS A 18 -9.35 10.88 -13.54
N ASN A 19 -9.66 10.35 -12.35
CA ASN A 19 -8.83 10.55 -11.16
C ASN A 19 -7.47 9.86 -11.26
N LYS A 20 -7.41 8.68 -11.89
CA LYS A 20 -6.17 7.98 -12.22
C LYS A 20 -5.23 8.87 -13.04
N LYS A 21 -5.74 9.53 -14.09
CA LYS A 21 -4.94 10.44 -14.92
C LYS A 21 -4.43 11.65 -14.13
N ILE A 22 -5.23 12.15 -13.19
CA ILE A 22 -4.83 13.27 -12.32
C ILE A 22 -3.71 12.83 -11.38
N LEU A 23 -3.89 11.73 -10.63
CA LEU A 23 -2.90 11.22 -9.67
C LEU A 23 -1.58 10.85 -10.34
N LEU A 24 -1.63 10.22 -11.52
CA LEU A 24 -0.42 9.91 -12.30
C LEU A 24 0.32 11.16 -12.80
N LYS A 25 -0.30 12.34 -12.81
CA LYS A 25 0.36 13.60 -13.15
C LYS A 25 0.83 14.36 -11.91
N THR A 26 0.04 14.38 -10.84
CA THR A 26 0.28 15.20 -9.65
C THR A 26 1.22 14.55 -8.64
N GLN A 27 1.14 13.24 -8.46
CA GLN A 27 1.89 12.51 -7.43
C GLN A 27 3.06 11.73 -8.04
N ASN A 28 4.19 11.69 -7.33
CA ASN A 28 5.38 10.92 -7.71
C ASN A 28 5.83 9.96 -6.61
N THR A 29 5.18 9.98 -5.44
CA THR A 29 5.54 9.18 -4.28
C THR A 29 4.48 8.12 -4.00
N CYS A 30 4.92 6.98 -3.47
CA CYS A 30 4.06 5.88 -3.07
C CYS A 30 3.41 6.20 -1.71
N GLY A 31 2.09 6.17 -1.63
CA GLY A 31 1.35 6.41 -0.38
C GLY A 31 1.47 5.28 0.66
N ILE A 32 2.07 4.14 0.31
CA ILE A 32 2.25 3.00 1.23
C ILE A 32 3.67 2.99 1.82
N CYS A 33 4.71 3.13 0.99
CA CYS A 33 6.10 3.05 1.44
C CYS A 33 6.84 4.39 1.48
N GLY A 34 6.24 5.48 0.99
CA GLY A 34 6.83 6.82 0.93
C GLY A 34 7.91 7.02 -0.14
N GLN A 35 8.34 5.97 -0.83
CA GLN A 35 9.39 6.03 -1.86
C GLN A 35 8.86 6.56 -3.20
N PRO A 36 9.71 7.17 -4.04
CA PRO A 36 9.31 7.59 -5.38
C PRO A 36 8.89 6.40 -6.26
N VAL A 37 7.91 6.62 -7.12
CA VAL A 37 7.40 5.63 -8.07
C VAL A 37 7.89 5.98 -9.46
N ASP A 38 8.62 5.05 -10.08
CA ASP A 38 9.02 5.19 -11.47
C ASP A 38 7.85 4.85 -12.40
N LYS A 39 7.36 5.87 -13.12
CA LYS A 39 6.22 5.76 -14.02
C LYS A 39 6.56 5.13 -15.38
N SER A 40 7.84 4.95 -15.68
CA SER A 40 8.29 4.29 -16.91
C SER A 40 8.06 2.77 -16.88
N LEU A 41 8.01 2.21 -15.68
CA LEU A 41 7.87 0.77 -15.45
C LEU A 41 6.47 0.30 -15.82
N ARG A 42 6.39 -0.69 -16.71
CA ARG A 42 5.13 -1.31 -17.10
C ARG A 42 4.76 -2.45 -16.15
N TYR A 43 3.45 -2.66 -16.00
CA TYR A 43 2.93 -3.89 -15.40
C TYR A 43 3.47 -5.11 -16.17
N PRO A 44 3.90 -6.21 -15.53
CA PRO A 44 3.73 -6.59 -14.12
C PRO A 44 4.93 -6.31 -13.20
N HIS A 45 5.78 -5.32 -13.50
CA HIS A 45 6.97 -5.05 -12.69
C HIS A 45 6.59 -4.70 -11.22
N PRO A 46 7.33 -5.21 -10.20
CA PRO A 46 7.00 -4.98 -8.78
C PRO A 46 6.88 -3.50 -8.40
N LEU A 47 7.75 -2.66 -8.97
CA LEU A 47 7.78 -1.21 -8.76
C LEU A 47 6.94 -0.42 -9.77
N SER A 48 6.11 -1.08 -10.59
CA SER A 48 5.23 -0.38 -11.52
C SER A 48 4.18 0.47 -10.78
N PRO A 49 3.76 1.62 -11.35
CA PRO A 49 2.77 2.50 -10.74
C PRO A 49 1.37 1.85 -10.80
N VAL A 50 0.70 1.84 -9.67
CA VAL A 50 -0.71 1.45 -9.53
C VAL A 50 -1.46 2.49 -8.72
N ILE A 51 -2.78 2.60 -8.95
CA ILE A 51 -3.65 3.40 -8.09
C ILE A 51 -4.27 2.47 -7.05
N ASP A 52 -4.00 2.75 -5.78
CA ASP A 52 -4.54 2.02 -4.63
C ASP A 52 -5.71 2.79 -4.00
N HIS A 53 -6.67 2.05 -3.46
CA HIS A 53 -7.75 2.59 -2.63
C HIS A 53 -7.31 2.55 -1.17
N ILE A 54 -7.16 3.71 -0.53
CA ILE A 54 -6.73 3.81 0.89
C ILE A 54 -7.63 2.91 1.76
N ILE A 55 -8.94 3.11 1.65
CA ILE A 55 -9.98 2.24 2.20
C ILE A 55 -10.43 1.28 1.10
N PRO A 56 -10.24 -0.05 1.26
CA PRO A 56 -10.70 -1.03 0.29
C PRO A 56 -12.21 -0.91 0.06
N VAL A 57 -12.64 -1.08 -1.20
CA VAL A 57 -14.07 -1.06 -1.57
C VAL A 57 -14.89 -2.08 -0.78
N ASN A 58 -14.26 -3.21 -0.40
CA ASN A 58 -14.90 -4.26 0.40
C ASN A 58 -15.23 -3.83 1.85
N ARG A 59 -14.61 -2.75 2.33
CA ARG A 59 -14.84 -2.15 3.66
C ARG A 59 -15.56 -0.81 3.57
N ASN A 60 -16.50 -0.69 2.63
CA ASN A 60 -17.28 0.53 2.39
C ASN A 60 -16.46 1.75 1.92
N GLY A 61 -15.26 1.53 1.35
CA GLY A 61 -14.50 2.60 0.70
C GLY A 61 -15.18 3.09 -0.58
N HIS A 62 -15.25 4.40 -0.78
CA HIS A 62 -15.84 4.97 -2.00
C HIS A 62 -14.94 4.63 -3.21
N PRO A 63 -15.47 4.00 -4.27
CA PRO A 63 -14.66 3.45 -5.36
C PRO A 63 -14.05 4.53 -6.27
N SER A 64 -14.60 5.74 -6.27
CA SER A 64 -14.22 6.81 -7.21
C SER A 64 -13.78 8.11 -6.53
N ASP A 65 -13.72 8.17 -5.20
CA ASP A 65 -13.36 9.42 -4.52
C ASP A 65 -11.86 9.66 -4.64
N ILE A 66 -11.46 10.85 -5.09
CA ILE A 66 -10.05 11.22 -5.23
C ILE A 66 -9.32 11.18 -3.88
N LYS A 67 -10.02 11.45 -2.78
CA LYS A 67 -9.45 11.38 -1.43
C LYS A 67 -9.16 9.95 -0.99
N ASN A 68 -9.87 8.97 -1.56
CA ASN A 68 -9.66 7.56 -1.27
C ASN A 68 -8.65 6.90 -2.22
N LEU A 69 -8.13 7.63 -3.21
CA LEU A 69 -7.20 7.10 -4.21
C LEU A 69 -5.80 7.66 -3.98
N GLN A 70 -4.79 6.79 -4.04
CA GLN A 70 -3.39 7.17 -3.91
C GLN A 70 -2.51 6.45 -4.93
N LEU A 71 -1.40 7.09 -5.31
CA LEU A 71 -0.36 6.42 -6.09
C LEU A 71 0.40 5.41 -5.21
N ALA A 72 0.61 4.20 -5.71
CA ALA A 72 1.38 3.17 -5.02
C ALA A 72 2.22 2.34 -6.01
N HIS A 73 3.21 1.60 -5.50
CA HIS A 73 3.83 0.53 -6.27
C HIS A 73 2.92 -0.71 -6.33
N TRP A 74 3.03 -1.47 -7.41
CA TRP A 74 2.25 -2.70 -7.58
C TRP A 74 2.48 -3.72 -6.46
N GLN A 75 3.73 -3.93 -6.08
CA GLN A 75 4.07 -4.84 -4.98
C GLN A 75 3.51 -4.34 -3.64
N CYS A 76 3.63 -3.04 -3.33
CA CYS A 76 3.10 -2.47 -2.10
C CYS A 76 1.57 -2.63 -2.01
N ASN A 77 0.86 -2.36 -3.10
CA ASN A 77 -0.58 -2.58 -3.18
C ASN A 77 -0.95 -4.06 -2.96
N ARG A 78 -0.21 -4.98 -3.58
CA ARG A 78 -0.41 -6.42 -3.42
C ARG A 78 -0.18 -6.88 -1.97
N GLN A 79 0.83 -6.34 -1.30
CA GLN A 79 1.11 -6.60 0.11
C GLN A 79 0.04 -6.03 1.05
N LYS A 80 -0.49 -4.84 0.75
CA LYS A 80 -1.57 -4.18 1.50
C LYS A 80 -2.86 -5.00 1.46
N SER A 81 -3.30 -5.42 0.27
CA SER A 81 -4.55 -6.18 0.09
C SER A 81 -5.75 -5.47 0.79
N ASP A 82 -6.67 -6.22 1.39
CA ASP A 82 -7.82 -5.69 2.14
C ASP A 82 -7.48 -5.24 3.57
N LYS A 83 -6.20 -5.09 3.92
CA LYS A 83 -5.79 -4.65 5.26
C LYS A 83 -5.89 -3.13 5.30
N LEU A 84 -6.76 -2.61 6.17
CA LEU A 84 -6.59 -1.24 6.65
C LEU A 84 -5.33 -1.28 7.50
N TYR A 85 -4.29 -0.56 7.09
CA TYR A 85 -3.24 -0.17 8.01
C TYR A 85 -3.89 0.80 9.01
N ALA A 86 -4.65 0.26 9.98
CA ALA A 86 -4.73 0.90 11.29
C ALA A 86 -3.27 1.15 11.64
N GLU A 87 -2.94 2.42 11.88
CA GLU A 87 -1.59 2.92 12.14
C GLU A 87 -0.75 1.77 12.65
N GLN A 88 0.24 1.36 11.86
CA GLN A 88 1.27 0.51 12.40
C GLN A 88 1.94 1.37 13.45
N ASN A 89 1.37 1.38 14.66
CA ASN A 89 2.07 1.08 15.88
C ASN A 89 3.02 -0.06 15.53
N PHE A 90 4.14 0.30 14.89
CA PHE A 90 5.45 -0.23 15.21
C PHE A 90 5.72 0.14 16.67
N GLU A 91 4.79 -0.22 17.56
CA GLU A 91 5.13 -0.43 18.93
C GLU A 91 6.22 -1.48 18.86
N LYS A 92 7.36 -1.05 19.37
CA LYS A 92 8.59 -1.79 19.56
C LYS A 92 8.39 -2.95 20.56
N ASN A 93 7.20 -3.52 20.62
CA ASN A 93 6.84 -4.71 21.38
C ASN A 93 7.15 -5.93 20.50
N ALA A 94 8.41 -6.04 20.06
CA ALA A 94 8.90 -7.32 19.54
C ALA A 94 8.84 -8.30 20.72
N ILE A 95 7.82 -9.16 20.73
CA ILE A 95 7.70 -10.26 21.68
C ILE A 95 9.02 -11.03 21.61
N VAL A 96 9.77 -11.02 22.71
CA VAL A 96 11.06 -11.72 22.79
C VAL A 96 10.79 -13.21 22.68
N GLY A 97 11.14 -13.79 21.54
CA GLY A 97 11.09 -15.23 21.29
C GLY A 97 12.49 -15.79 21.05
N ASN A 98 12.62 -17.11 20.96
CA ASN A 98 13.91 -17.79 20.74
C ASN A 98 14.71 -17.28 19.51
N ARG A 99 14.04 -16.65 18.53
CA ARG A 99 14.68 -16.07 17.33
C ARG A 99 15.20 -14.64 17.51
N ASN A 100 14.75 -13.95 18.56
CA ASN A 100 15.11 -12.56 18.85
C ASN A 100 15.46 -12.40 20.34
N LEU A 101 16.13 -13.41 20.89
CA LEU A 101 16.55 -13.42 22.28
C LEU A 101 17.75 -12.48 22.42
N PRO A 102 17.71 -11.47 23.32
CA PRO A 102 18.87 -10.62 23.56
C PRO A 102 20.04 -11.47 24.04
N GLN A 103 21.18 -11.33 23.39
CA GLN A 103 22.40 -12.00 23.82
C GLN A 103 22.86 -11.43 25.16
N SER A 104 23.19 -12.30 26.11
CA SER A 104 23.68 -11.90 27.44
C SER A 104 25.00 -11.14 27.39
N THR A 105 25.78 -11.35 26.33
CA THR A 105 27.14 -10.83 26.18
C THR A 105 27.30 -10.22 24.79
N ASN A 106 27.88 -9.02 24.73
CA ASN A 106 28.20 -8.38 23.47
C ASN A 106 29.56 -8.88 22.96
N TRP A 107 29.52 -9.89 22.10
CA TRP A 107 30.71 -10.55 21.54
C TRP A 107 31.60 -9.62 20.71
N LEU A 108 31.07 -8.51 20.16
CA LEU A 108 31.87 -7.51 19.45
C LEU A 108 32.79 -6.71 20.38
N LYS A 109 32.47 -6.66 21.67
CA LYS A 109 33.28 -5.97 22.69
C LYS A 109 34.08 -6.93 23.57
N TYR A 110 33.92 -8.24 23.35
CA TYR A 110 34.64 -9.25 24.12
C TYR A 110 36.04 -9.40 23.51
N HIS A 111 37.02 -8.76 24.15
CA HIS A 111 38.43 -9.08 23.96
C HIS A 111 38.89 -9.89 25.18
N SER A 112 39.55 -11.02 24.89
CA SER A 112 40.06 -12.00 25.86
C SER A 112 41.12 -11.43 26.79
#